data_AF-A0AAD1RVY8-F1
#
_entry.id   AF-A0AAD1RVY8-F1
#
_cell.length_a   1.000
_cell.length_b   1.000
_cell.length_c   1.000
_cell.angle_alpha   90.00
_cell.angle_beta   90.00
_cell.angle_gamma   90.00
#
_symmetry.space_group_name_H-M   'P 1'
#
loop_
_entity.id
_entity.type
_entity.pdbx_description
1 polymer ?
#
loop_
_entity_poly.entity_id
_entity_poly.type
_entity_poly.pdbx_seq_one_letter_code
_entity_poly.pdbx_strand_id
1 'polypeptide(L)'
;MANRSRRNNLRLRGLPETAGEGPLQDLLHTILKPLLPDMPDHLWHIERAHRALRARRADQNSPRDVIMRFFYFQTKEALLKKSRETPIR
;
A
#
# COMPACT_ATOMS: atom_id res chain seq x y z
N MET A 1 -17.56 -17.35 -3.03
CA MET A 1 -16.62 -17.52 -1.89
C MET A 1 -15.27 -16.76 -2.04
N ALA A 2 -14.86 -16.31 -3.23
CA ALA A 2 -13.48 -15.83 -3.48
C ALA A 2 -13.12 -14.42 -2.93
N ASN A 3 -14.09 -13.56 -2.61
CA ASN A 3 -13.81 -12.16 -2.28
C ASN A 3 -13.37 -11.91 -0.83
N ARG A 4 -13.56 -12.86 0.10
CA ARG A 4 -13.17 -12.66 1.50
C ARG A 4 -11.64 -12.60 1.68
N SER A 5 -10.89 -13.40 0.91
CA SER A 5 -9.42 -13.45 1.02
C SER A 5 -8.73 -12.18 0.53
N ARG A 6 -9.42 -11.30 -0.21
CA ARG A 6 -8.85 -10.06 -0.78
C ARG A 6 -9.19 -8.81 0.04
N ARG A 7 -9.97 -8.94 1.12
CA ARG A 7 -10.46 -7.80 1.91
C ARG A 7 -9.34 -6.99 2.57
N ASN A 8 -8.23 -7.64 2.87
CA ASN A 8 -7.06 -7.00 3.49
C ASN A 8 -6.05 -6.49 2.45
N ASN A 9 -6.32 -6.70 1.15
CA ASN A 9 -5.43 -6.22 0.11
C ASN A 9 -5.73 -4.74 -0.17
N LEU A 10 -4.67 -3.95 -0.33
CA LEU A 10 -4.71 -2.57 -0.75
C LEU A 10 -3.82 -2.37 -1.97
N ARG A 11 -4.23 -1.47 -2.87
CA ARG A 11 -3.48 -1.14 -4.08
C ARG A 11 -3.07 0.32 -4.03
N LEU A 12 -1.77 0.58 -4.05
CA LEU A 12 -1.16 1.90 -4.14
C LEU A 12 -0.75 2.17 -5.59
N ARG A 13 -1.13 3.32 -6.14
CA ARG A 13 -0.78 3.76 -7.49
C ARG A 13 0.19 4.93 -7.43
N GLY A 14 1.00 5.09 -8.46
CA GLY A 14 1.88 6.26 -8.60
C GLY A 14 3.19 6.20 -7.82
N LEU A 15 3.49 5.09 -7.15
CA LEU A 15 4.77 4.93 -6.44
C LEU A 15 5.92 4.71 -7.43
N PRO A 16 6.89 5.65 -7.55
CA PRO A 16 7.98 5.54 -8.54
C PRO A 16 8.72 4.20 -8.43
N GLU A 17 9.17 3.66 -9.58
CA GLU A 17 9.90 2.39 -9.60
C GLU A 17 11.27 2.50 -8.90
N THR A 18 11.90 3.68 -8.98
CA THR A 18 13.19 4.03 -8.37
C THR A 18 13.09 4.45 -6.91
N ALA A 19 11.87 4.52 -6.33
CA ALA A 19 11.70 4.84 -4.93
C ALA A 19 12.22 3.67 -4.09
N GLY A 20 13.42 3.85 -3.54
CA GLY A 20 14.03 3.00 -2.52
C GLY A 20 14.92 1.88 -3.06
N GLU A 21 16.23 1.98 -2.78
CA GLU A 21 17.12 0.83 -2.70
C GLU A 21 16.85 0.11 -1.38
N GLY A 22 15.79 -0.70 -1.30
CA GLY A 22 15.43 -1.39 -0.07
C GLY A 22 14.13 -2.21 -0.14
N PRO A 23 13.77 -2.92 0.93
CA PRO A 23 12.53 -3.68 1.01
C PRO A 23 11.32 -2.75 0.78
N LEU A 24 10.45 -3.12 -0.16
CA LEU A 24 9.23 -2.36 -0.49
C LEU A 24 8.35 -2.08 0.75
N GLN A 25 8.41 -2.96 1.75
CA GLN A 25 7.69 -2.79 3.01
C GLN A 25 8.15 -1.57 3.81
N ASP A 26 9.46 -1.30 3.88
CA ASP A 26 10.00 -0.17 4.64
C ASP A 26 9.56 1.16 4.02
N LEU A 27 9.60 1.24 2.69
CA LEU A 27 9.07 2.39 1.96
C LEU A 27 7.57 2.60 2.23
N LEU A 28 6.78 1.51 2.23
CA LEU A 28 5.36 1.59 2.56
C LEU A 28 5.14 2.05 4.01
N HIS A 29 5.94 1.61 4.96
CA HIS A 29 5.86 2.11 6.33
C HIS A 29 6.14 3.61 6.42
N THR A 30 7.18 4.09 5.74
CA THR A 30 7.53 5.53 5.71
C THR A 30 6.43 6.38 5.10
N ILE A 31 5.74 5.89 4.06
CA ILE A 31 4.65 6.64 3.40
C ILE A 31 3.34 6.58 4.20
N LEU A 32 3.02 5.41 4.77
CA LEU A 32 1.69 5.16 5.33
C LEU A 32 1.59 5.46 6.82
N LYS A 33 2.62 5.19 7.62
CA LYS A 33 2.59 5.45 9.08
C LYS A 33 2.24 6.91 9.42
N PRO A 34 2.80 7.93 8.74
CA PRO A 34 2.45 9.32 9.02
C PRO A 34 0.97 9.67 8.78
N LEU A 35 0.25 8.88 7.98
CA LEU A 35 -1.18 9.11 7.72
C LEU A 35 -2.06 8.70 8.92
N LEU A 36 -1.60 7.78 9.76
CA LEU A 36 -2.31 7.34 10.98
C LEU A 36 -1.37 7.43 12.19
N PRO A 37 -1.03 8.66 12.65
CA PRO A 37 -0.08 8.85 13.75
C PRO A 37 -0.58 8.23 15.06
N ASP A 38 -1.90 8.16 15.25
CA ASP A 38 -2.53 7.61 16.46
C ASP A 38 -2.65 6.08 16.44
N MET A 39 -2.27 5.42 15.34
CA MET A 39 -2.39 3.97 15.22
C MET A 39 -1.19 3.26 15.88
N PRO A 40 -1.42 2.34 16.84
CA PRO A 40 -0.35 1.59 17.48
C PRO A 40 0.56 0.84 16.49
N ASP A 41 1.86 0.83 16.76
CA ASP A 41 2.86 0.18 15.89
C ASP A 41 2.60 -1.31 15.66
N HIS A 42 2.06 -2.03 16.66
CA HIS A 42 1.77 -3.45 16.51
C HIS A 42 0.66 -3.74 15.49
N LEU A 43 -0.19 -2.76 15.14
CA LEU A 43 -1.21 -2.88 14.09
C LEU A 43 -0.64 -2.63 12.69
N TRP A 44 0.57 -2.08 12.60
CA TRP A 44 1.28 -1.86 11.34
C TRP A 44 2.01 -3.13 10.88
N HIS A 45 1.27 -4.21 10.63
CA HIS A 45 1.82 -5.45 10.11
C HIS A 45 1.41 -5.69 8.65
N ILE A 46 2.37 -5.56 7.74
CA ILE A 46 2.22 -5.84 6.30
C ILE A 46 2.68 -7.28 6.05
N GLU A 47 1.74 -8.16 5.74
CA GLU A 47 2.03 -9.58 5.49
C GLU A 47 2.79 -9.76 4.16
N ARG A 48 2.37 -9.02 3.13
CA ARG A 48 2.96 -9.08 1.79
C ARG A 48 2.90 -7.72 1.12
N ALA A 49 3.96 -7.35 0.43
CA ALA A 49 3.98 -6.20 -0.47
C ALA A 49 4.78 -6.55 -1.72
N HIS A 50 4.19 -6.35 -2.89
CA HIS A 50 4.87 -6.57 -4.17
C HIS A 50 4.31 -5.62 -5.24
N ARG A 51 5.12 -5.36 -6.27
CA ARG A 51 4.62 -4.66 -7.46
C ARG A 51 3.78 -5.61 -8.31
N ALA A 52 2.74 -5.10 -8.92
CA ALA A 52 1.88 -5.88 -9.80
C ALA A 52 2.69 -6.48 -10.96
N LEU A 53 2.44 -7.75 -11.28
CA LEU A 53 3.13 -8.52 -12.33
C LEU A 53 2.79 -8.06 -13.77
N ARG A 54 2.14 -6.91 -13.95
CA ARG A 54 1.85 -6.39 -15.28
C ARG A 54 3.18 -6.01 -15.93
N ALA A 55 3.41 -6.47 -17.16
CA ALA A 55 4.50 -5.99 -17.98
C ALA A 55 4.43 -4.46 -18.02
N ARG A 56 5.56 -3.80 -17.76
CA ARG A 56 5.70 -2.35 -17.98
C ARG A 56 5.41 -2.14 -19.46
N ARG A 57 4.23 -1.60 -19.79
CA ARG A 57 3.94 -1.28 -21.18
C ARG A 57 4.89 -0.16 -21.55
N ALA A 58 5.68 -0.35 -22.60
CA ALA A 58 6.70 0.61 -23.03
C ALA A 58 6.11 2.00 -23.33
N ASP A 59 4.80 2.08 -23.58
CA ASP A 59 4.02 3.29 -23.85
C ASP A 59 3.53 4.02 -22.59
N GLN A 60 3.60 3.40 -21.42
CA GLN A 60 3.09 3.92 -20.15
C GLN A 60 4.28 4.22 -19.26
N ASN A 61 4.71 5.48 -19.24
CA ASN A 61 5.59 6.05 -18.21
C ASN A 61 4.98 5.99 -16.79
N SER A 62 3.86 5.29 -16.59
CA SER A 62 3.25 5.11 -15.29
C SER A 62 3.98 4.00 -14.51
N PRO A 63 4.37 4.27 -13.25
CA PRO A 63 5.01 3.26 -12.43
C PRO A 63 4.05 2.10 -12.11
N ARG A 64 4.59 0.89 -11.94
CA ARG A 64 3.78 -0.27 -11.54
C ARG A 64 3.14 -0.07 -10.17
N ASP A 65 1.85 -0.33 -10.12
CA ASP A 65 1.08 -0.34 -8.88
C ASP A 65 1.66 -1.34 -7.87
N VAL A 66 1.60 -0.96 -6.60
CA VAL A 66 1.98 -1.82 -5.48
C VAL A 66 0.73 -2.46 -4.90
N ILE A 67 0.76 -3.78 -4.78
CA ILE A 67 -0.26 -4.56 -4.09
C ILE A 67 0.32 -4.96 -2.75
N MET A 68 -0.31 -4.49 -1.68
CA MET A 68 0.03 -4.84 -0.31
C MET A 68 -1.13 -5.55 0.36
N ARG A 69 -0.84 -6.39 1.35
CA ARG A 69 -1.81 -7.07 2.18
C ARG A 69 -1.47 -6.81 3.64
N PHE A 70 -2.42 -6.23 4.36
CA PHE A 70 -2.32 -6.06 5.80
C PHE A 70 -2.73 -7.34 6.53
N PHE A 71 -2.11 -7.60 7.66
CA PHE A 71 -2.56 -8.65 8.55
C PHE A 71 -3.89 -8.26 9.22
N TYR A 72 -3.97 -7.03 9.71
CA TYR A 72 -5.16 -6.49 10.37
C TYR A 72 -6.06 -5.73 9.39
N PHE A 73 -7.33 -6.14 9.32
CA PHE A 73 -8.34 -5.45 8.51
C PHE A 73 -8.57 -4.01 8.96
N GLN A 74 -8.46 -3.75 10.28
CA GLN A 74 -8.65 -2.43 10.88
C GLN A 74 -7.65 -1.40 10.33
N THR A 75 -6.38 -1.78 10.21
CA THR A 75 -5.30 -0.95 9.64
C THR A 75 -5.65 -0.51 8.21
N LYS A 76 -6.09 -1.47 7.39
CA LYS A 76 -6.48 -1.21 6.00
C LYS A 76 -7.69 -0.27 5.90
N GLU A 77 -8.71 -0.46 6.75
CA GLU A 77 -9.90 0.39 6.74
C GLU A 77 -9.61 1.81 7.23
N ALA A 78 -8.82 1.96 8.30
CA ALA A 78 -8.40 3.26 8.80
C ALA A 78 -7.64 4.05 7.72
N LEU A 79 -6.73 3.39 7.01
CA LEU A 79 -5.97 4.00 5.94
C LEU A 79 -6.86 4.41 4.76
N LEU A 80 -7.80 3.56 4.35
CA LEU A 80 -8.77 3.89 3.31
C LEU A 80 -9.65 5.08 3.71
N LYS A 81 -10.12 5.11 4.95
CA LYS A 81 -10.90 6.23 5.48
C LYS A 81 -10.08 7.52 5.43
N LYS A 82 -8.84 7.49 5.92
CA LYS A 82 -7.94 8.64 5.92
C LYS A 82 -7.62 9.15 4.51
N SER A 83 -7.42 8.25 3.55
CA SER A 83 -7.17 8.61 2.14
C SER A 83 -8.33 9.34 1.46
N ARG A 84 -9.56 9.19 1.99
CA ARG A 84 -10.75 9.91 1.50
C ARG A 84 -10.87 11.29 2.13
N GLU A 85 -10.43 11.43 3.39
CA GLU A 85 -10.47 12.68 4.15
C GLU A 85 -9.30 13.60 3.81
N THR A 86 -8.15 13.03 3.50
CA THR A 86 -6.92 13.76 3.13
C THR A 86 -6.76 13.67 1.61
N PRO A 87 -7.09 14.72 0.84
CA PRO A 87 -6.67 14.77 -0.54
C PRO A 87 -5.15 14.77 -0.57
N ILE A 88 -4.56 13.65 -1.01
CA ILE A 88 -3.12 13.56 -1.28
C ILE A 88 -2.91 14.43 -2.53
N ARG A 89 -2.46 15.67 -2.31
CA ARG A 89 -2.22 16.67 -3.36
C ARG A 89 -0.78 16.64 -3.81
#